data_AF-A0A518DXD2-F1
#
_entry.id   AF-A0A518DXD2-F1
#
_cell.length_a   1.000
_cell.length_b   1.000
_cell.length_c   1.000
_cell.angle_alpha   90.00
_cell.angle_beta   90.00
_cell.angle_gamma   90.00
#
_symmetry.space_group_name_H-M   'P 1'
#
loop_
_entity.id
_entity.type
_entity.pdbx_description
1 polymer ?
#
loop_
_entity_poly.entity_id
_entity_poly.type
_entity_poly.pdbx_seq_one_letter_code
_entity_poly.pdbx_strand_id
1 'polypeptide(L)'
;MEAIPVIIALVVLLAVLGGYIWVVSWAINDAQKRGYGSGLIVVLFWIFGPVAAVIWLIARPTETLVQRAPKSYDDPEDALAAASRLDSLGDWDAAAELYTSVAERWPEHRKYAGNCLAEVKQKLASHDPQAKDVP
;
A
#
# COMPACT_ATOMS: atom_id res chain seq x y z
N MET A 1 -28.48 -22.76 33.64
CA MET A 1 -27.11 -23.27 33.42
C MET A 1 -26.66 -23.21 31.95
N GLU A 2 -27.55 -22.86 31.00
CA GLU A 2 -27.24 -22.75 29.56
C GLU A 2 -26.43 -21.50 29.13
N ALA A 3 -26.29 -20.48 29.99
CA ALA A 3 -25.66 -19.21 29.58
C ALA A 3 -24.14 -19.33 29.37
N ILE A 4 -23.47 -20.17 30.16
CA ILE A 4 -22.01 -20.35 30.12
C ILE A 4 -21.53 -20.92 28.76
N PRO A 5 -22.07 -22.03 28.24
CA PRO A 5 -21.64 -22.57 26.96
C PRO A 5 -21.89 -21.60 25.79
N VAL A 6 -22.99 -20.83 25.82
CA VAL A 6 -23.28 -19.82 24.80
C VAL A 6 -22.25 -18.70 24.82
N ILE A 7 -21.89 -18.18 26.01
CA ILE A 7 -20.86 -17.15 26.14
C ILE A 7 -19.52 -17.65 25.61
N ILE A 8 -19.12 -18.87 25.97
CA ILE A 8 -17.87 -19.47 25.48
C ILE A 8 -17.90 -19.58 23.95
N ALA A 9 -18.99 -20.08 23.36
CA ALA A 9 -19.14 -20.20 21.91
C ALA A 9 -19.02 -18.84 21.20
N LEU A 10 -19.62 -17.78 21.75
CA LEU A 10 -19.52 -16.43 21.21
C LEU A 10 -18.10 -15.88 21.29
N VAL A 11 -17.39 -16.10 22.40
CA VAL A 11 -15.99 -15.66 22.54
C VAL A 11 -15.09 -16.36 21.52
N VAL A 12 -15.25 -17.67 21.34
CA VAL A 12 -14.48 -18.42 20.32
C VAL A 12 -14.81 -17.91 18.92
N LEU A 13 -16.08 -17.69 18.60
CA LEU A 13 -16.48 -17.15 17.29
C LEU A 13 -15.84 -15.79 17.03
N LEU A 14 -15.89 -14.88 17.99
CA LEU A 14 -15.27 -13.56 17.88
C LEU A 14 -13.75 -13.64 17.73
N ALA A 15 -13.09 -14.55 18.44
CA ALA A 15 -11.66 -14.77 18.30
C ALA A 15 -11.29 -15.28 16.89
N VAL A 16 -12.07 -16.22 16.35
CA VAL A 16 -11.86 -16.73 14.99
C VAL A 16 -12.08 -15.65 13.94
N LEU A 17 -13.16 -14.87 14.06
CA LEU A 17 -13.45 -13.75 13.14
C LEU A 17 -12.37 -12.66 13.23
N GLY A 18 -11.94 -12.32 14.44
CA GLY A 18 -10.87 -11.35 14.66
C GLY A 18 -9.55 -11.81 14.03
N GLY A 19 -9.17 -13.07 14.26
CA GLY A 19 -7.99 -13.67 13.64
C GLY A 19 -8.07 -13.68 12.11
N TYR A 20 -9.23 -13.99 11.55
CA TYR A 20 -9.45 -13.98 10.10
C TYR A 20 -9.30 -12.56 9.52
N ILE A 21 -9.98 -11.58 10.10
CA ILE A 21 -9.90 -10.17 9.67
C ILE A 21 -8.46 -9.65 9.76
N TRP A 22 -7.74 -10.01 10.83
CA TRP A 22 -6.33 -9.65 11.00
C TRP A 22 -5.46 -10.16 9.84
N VAL A 23 -5.59 -11.44 9.47
CA VAL A 23 -4.81 -12.04 8.37
C VAL A 23 -5.16 -11.40 7.01
N VAL A 24 -6.44 -11.17 6.74
CA VAL A 24 -6.88 -10.49 5.51
C VAL A 24 -6.30 -9.08 5.44
N SER A 25 -6.37 -8.33 6.55
CA SER A 25 -5.88 -6.95 6.63
C SER A 25 -4.37 -6.89 6.42
N TRP A 26 -3.62 -7.84 7.00
CA TRP A 26 -2.19 -7.99 6.75
C TRP A 26 -1.90 -8.24 5.26
N ALA A 27 -2.61 -9.18 4.64
CA ALA A 27 -2.38 -9.53 3.23
C ALA A 27 -2.69 -8.35 2.29
N ILE A 28 -3.75 -7.58 2.57
CA ILE A 28 -4.09 -6.36 1.82
C ILE A 28 -2.95 -5.34 1.92
N ASN A 29 -2.47 -5.07 3.13
CA ASN A 29 -1.38 -4.11 3.34
C ASN A 29 -0.08 -4.57 2.65
N ASP A 30 0.28 -5.85 2.75
CA ASP A 30 1.46 -6.42 2.06
C ASP A 30 1.31 -6.32 0.53
N ALA A 31 0.12 -6.55 -0.01
CA ALA A 31 -0.18 -6.41 -1.44
C ALA A 31 -0.07 -4.96 -1.93
N GLN A 32 -0.62 -4.01 -1.18
CA GLN A 32 -0.54 -2.58 -1.50
C GLN A 32 0.91 -2.11 -1.51
N LYS A 33 1.72 -2.50 -0.51
CA LYS A 33 3.16 -2.19 -0.48
C LYS A 33 3.94 -2.75 -1.68
N ARG A 34 3.42 -3.79 -2.33
CA ARG A 34 3.99 -4.43 -3.53
C ARG A 34 3.35 -3.97 -4.84
N GLY A 35 2.46 -2.97 -4.80
CA GLY A 35 1.85 -2.40 -6.00
C GLY A 35 0.56 -3.09 -6.48
N TYR A 36 -0.02 -4.02 -5.72
CA TYR A 36 -1.29 -4.65 -6.09
C TYR A 36 -2.50 -3.94 -5.48
N GLY A 37 -3.63 -4.03 -6.18
CA GLY A 37 -4.92 -3.57 -5.66
C GLY A 37 -5.45 -4.48 -4.55
N SER A 38 -6.06 -3.88 -3.53
CA SER A 38 -6.69 -4.61 -2.41
C SER A 38 -7.80 -5.56 -2.87
N GLY A 39 -8.51 -5.23 -3.96
CA GLY A 39 -9.59 -6.05 -4.51
C GLY A 39 -9.16 -7.46 -4.89
N LEU A 40 -7.94 -7.63 -5.41
CA LEU A 40 -7.41 -8.97 -5.75
C LEU A 40 -7.32 -9.86 -4.52
N ILE A 41 -6.81 -9.33 -3.41
CA ILE A 41 -6.67 -10.07 -2.15
C ILE A 41 -8.04 -10.42 -1.57
N VAL A 42 -8.98 -9.48 -1.59
CA VAL A 42 -10.34 -9.73 -1.09
C VAL A 42 -11.00 -10.86 -1.87
N VAL A 43 -10.90 -10.87 -3.20
CA VAL A 43 -11.45 -11.94 -4.04
C VAL A 43 -10.73 -13.28 -3.76
N LEU A 44 -9.40 -13.26 -3.63
CA LEU A 44 -8.62 -14.47 -3.31
C LEU A 44 -9.08 -15.10 -1.99
N PHE A 45 -9.21 -14.29 -0.93
CA PHE A 45 -9.70 -14.74 0.37
C PHE A 45 -11.17 -15.14 0.35
N TRP A 46 -12.01 -14.52 -0.48
CA TRP A 46 -13.40 -14.92 -0.63
C TRP A 46 -13.54 -16.32 -1.26
N ILE A 47 -12.68 -16.66 -2.24
CA ILE A 47 -12.72 -17.96 -2.94
C ILE A 47 -12.02 -19.07 -2.12
N PHE A 48 -10.83 -18.79 -1.60
CA PHE A 48 -9.95 -19.80 -0.98
C PHE A 48 -9.90 -19.74 0.55
N GLY A 49 -10.60 -18.78 1.17
CA GLY A 49 -10.58 -18.58 2.62
C GLY A 49 -9.15 -18.36 3.14
N PRO A 50 -8.79 -18.90 4.31
CA PRO A 50 -7.46 -18.75 4.90
C PRO A 50 -6.30 -19.30 4.04
N VAL A 51 -6.56 -20.26 3.14
CA VAL A 51 -5.52 -20.83 2.25
C VAL A 51 -5.00 -19.77 1.27
N ALA A 52 -5.80 -18.73 0.99
CA ALA A 52 -5.40 -17.57 0.21
C ALA A 52 -4.12 -16.91 0.75
N ALA A 53 -3.90 -16.92 2.07
CA ALA A 53 -2.69 -16.35 2.67
C ALA A 53 -1.42 -17.10 2.22
N VAL A 54 -1.50 -18.43 2.10
CA VAL A 54 -0.36 -19.25 1.63
C VAL A 54 -0.13 -19.04 0.14
N ILE A 55 -1.20 -19.02 -0.66
CA ILE A 55 -1.12 -18.72 -2.10
C ILE A 55 -0.47 -17.34 -2.32
N TRP A 56 -0.90 -16.33 -1.55
CA TRP A 56 -0.33 -15.00 -1.59
C TRP A 56 1.17 -14.99 -1.23
N LEU A 57 1.56 -15.69 -0.16
CA LEU A 57 2.97 -15.77 0.25
C LEU A 57 3.89 -16.38 -0.82
N ILE A 58 3.37 -17.32 -1.61
CA ILE A 58 4.12 -17.97 -2.69
C ILE A 58 4.19 -17.08 -3.93
N ALA A 59 3.08 -16.40 -4.27
CA ALA A 59 2.97 -15.64 -5.51
C ALA A 59 3.43 -14.17 -5.41
N ARG A 60 3.53 -13.59 -4.21
CA ARG A 60 3.86 -12.17 -4.03
C ARG A 60 5.25 -11.83 -4.59
N PRO A 61 5.41 -10.68 -5.28
CA PRO A 61 6.73 -10.21 -5.68
C PRO A 61 7.61 -9.92 -4.48
N THR A 62 8.93 -10.10 -4.62
CA THR A 62 9.87 -9.90 -3.51
C THR A 62 10.04 -8.41 -3.16
N GLU A 63 10.06 -7.55 -4.16
CA GLU A 63 10.29 -6.11 -4.01
C GLU A 63 9.02 -5.33 -3.66
N THR A 64 9.16 -4.34 -2.79
CA THR A 64 8.11 -3.36 -2.51
C THR A 64 8.25 -2.15 -3.45
N LEU A 65 7.19 -1.34 -3.56
CA LEU A 65 7.22 -0.12 -4.36
C LEU A 65 8.35 0.84 -3.94
N VAL A 66 8.59 0.95 -2.63
CA VAL A 66 9.66 1.80 -2.07
C VAL A 66 11.05 1.31 -2.49
N GLN A 67 11.23 0.00 -2.68
CA GLN A 67 12.52 -0.58 -3.07
C GLN A 67 12.77 -0.51 -4.57
N ARG A 68 11.71 -0.32 -5.36
CA ARG A 68 11.81 -0.29 -6.82
C ARG A 68 12.41 1.04 -7.27
N ALA A 69 13.50 0.97 -8.03
CA ALA A 69 14.17 2.15 -8.54
C ALA A 69 13.23 2.98 -9.45
N PRO A 70 13.17 4.32 -9.32
CA PRO A 70 12.29 5.16 -10.15
C PRO A 70 12.49 5.00 -11.66
N LYS A 71 13.71 4.63 -12.08
CA LYS A 71 14.07 4.42 -13.49
C LYS A 71 13.57 3.10 -14.05
N SER A 72 13.14 2.15 -13.22
CA SER A 72 12.71 0.82 -13.68
C SER A 72 11.30 0.81 -14.28
N TYR A 73 10.58 1.93 -14.24
CA TYR A 73 9.29 2.06 -14.91
C TYR A 73 9.51 2.46 -16.37
N ASP A 74 8.94 1.69 -17.29
CA ASP A 74 9.01 1.95 -18.73
C ASP A 74 7.82 2.79 -19.23
N ASP A 75 6.74 2.81 -18.45
CA ASP A 75 5.46 3.46 -18.75
C ASP A 75 5.19 4.58 -17.71
N PRO A 76 4.84 5.82 -18.14
CA PRO A 76 4.58 6.94 -17.24
C PRO A 76 3.35 6.72 -16.35
N GLU A 77 2.30 6.09 -16.85
CA GLU A 77 1.07 5.80 -16.13
C GLU A 77 1.33 4.81 -14.99
N ASP A 78 2.15 3.79 -15.23
CA ASP A 78 2.58 2.85 -14.18
C ASP A 78 3.42 3.56 -13.10
N ALA A 79 4.33 4.45 -13.52
CA ALA A 79 5.14 5.24 -12.59
C ALA A 79 4.27 6.20 -11.75
N LEU A 80 3.30 6.87 -12.36
CA LEU A 80 2.35 7.75 -11.68
C LEU A 80 1.42 6.98 -10.73
N ALA A 81 0.93 5.81 -11.15
CA ALA A 81 0.11 4.95 -10.30
C ALA A 81 0.91 4.47 -9.07
N ALA A 82 2.18 4.10 -9.26
CA ALA A 82 3.06 3.74 -8.16
C ALA A 82 3.35 4.93 -7.23
N ALA A 83 3.60 6.13 -7.77
CA ALA A 83 3.85 7.34 -6.99
C ALA A 83 2.63 7.74 -6.15
N SER A 84 1.44 7.68 -6.75
CA SER A 84 0.17 7.91 -6.04
C SER A 84 -0.05 6.89 -4.93
N ARG A 85 0.29 5.62 -5.17
CA ARG A 85 0.19 4.57 -4.15
C ARG A 85 1.17 4.81 -2.99
N LEU A 86 2.42 5.16 -3.28
CA LEU A 86 3.40 5.53 -2.27
C LEU A 86 2.92 6.72 -1.41
N ASP A 87 2.35 7.76 -2.03
CA ASP A 87 1.76 8.89 -1.31
C ASP A 87 0.64 8.43 -0.35
N SER A 88 -0.28 7.59 -0.84
CA SER A 88 -1.38 7.05 -0.03
C SER A 88 -0.93 6.13 1.11
N LEU A 89 0.23 5.49 0.97
CA LEU A 89 0.84 4.64 1.99
C LEU A 89 1.65 5.44 3.02
N GLY A 90 1.85 6.74 2.79
CA GLY A 90 2.67 7.61 3.64
C GLY A 90 4.17 7.58 3.32
N ASP A 91 4.57 6.85 2.27
CA ASP A 91 5.96 6.77 1.81
C ASP A 91 6.31 7.99 0.94
N TRP A 92 6.21 9.18 1.54
CA TRP A 92 6.25 10.46 0.81
C TRP A 92 7.59 10.78 0.16
N ASP A 93 8.72 10.38 0.75
CA ASP A 93 10.04 10.57 0.13
C ASP A 93 10.15 9.80 -1.19
N ALA A 94 9.77 8.51 -1.17
CA ALA A 94 9.75 7.67 -2.36
C ALA A 94 8.73 8.16 -3.40
N ALA A 95 7.57 8.66 -2.95
CA ALA A 95 6.59 9.27 -3.83
C ALA A 95 7.15 10.54 -4.51
N ALA A 96 7.83 11.41 -3.75
CA ALA A 96 8.44 12.63 -4.27
C ALA A 96 9.55 12.35 -5.28
N GLU A 97 10.41 11.37 -5.00
CA GLU A 97 11.44 10.92 -5.94
C GLU A 97 10.81 10.41 -7.24
N LEU A 98 9.76 9.58 -7.14
CA LEU A 98 9.10 9.02 -8.31
C LEU A 98 8.38 10.09 -9.13
N TYR A 99 7.63 11.01 -8.52
CA TYR A 99 7.02 12.15 -9.22
C TYR A 99 8.05 13.05 -9.88
N THR A 100 9.21 13.26 -9.26
CA THR A 100 10.33 14.02 -9.84
C THR A 100 10.84 13.30 -11.09
N SER A 101 11.10 11.99 -11.01
CA SER A 101 11.55 11.20 -12.15
C SER A 101 10.54 11.20 -13.31
N VAL A 102 9.24 11.21 -12.99
CA VAL A 102 8.19 11.28 -14.01
C VAL A 102 8.22 12.63 -14.73
N ALA A 103 8.31 13.73 -13.98
CA ALA A 103 8.35 15.08 -14.53
C ALA A 103 9.58 15.35 -15.41
N GLU A 104 10.70 14.66 -15.12
CA GLU A 104 11.94 14.70 -15.89
C GLU A 104 11.88 13.84 -17.16
N ARG A 105 11.40 12.59 -17.04
CA ARG A 105 11.43 11.60 -18.14
C ARG A 105 10.29 11.76 -19.14
N TRP A 106 9.11 12.18 -18.68
CA TRP A 106 7.89 12.32 -19.49
C TRP A 106 7.34 13.75 -19.40
N PRO A 107 7.81 14.68 -20.27
CA PRO A 107 7.46 16.10 -20.21
C PRO A 107 5.96 16.40 -20.27
N GLU A 108 5.19 15.55 -20.95
CA GLU A 108 3.73 15.61 -21.05
C GLU A 108 3.02 15.49 -19.69
N HIS A 109 3.61 14.76 -18.74
CA HIS A 109 3.10 14.60 -17.38
C HIS A 109 3.67 15.62 -16.40
N ARG A 110 4.62 16.47 -16.81
CA ARG A 110 5.35 17.41 -15.92
C ARG A 110 4.44 18.29 -15.08
N LYS A 111 3.37 18.84 -15.66
CA LYS A 111 2.42 19.70 -14.93
C LYS A 111 1.67 18.91 -13.85
N TYR A 112 1.20 17.72 -14.21
CA TYR A 112 0.48 16.85 -13.28
C TYR A 112 1.39 16.36 -12.16
N ALA A 113 2.53 15.75 -12.51
CA ALA A 113 3.52 15.27 -11.55
C ALA A 113 4.06 16.40 -10.66
N GLY A 114 4.26 17.60 -11.20
CA GLY A 114 4.68 18.77 -10.43
C GLY A 114 3.65 19.22 -9.39
N ASN A 115 2.36 19.18 -9.72
CA ASN A 115 1.29 19.49 -8.76
C ASN A 115 1.25 18.44 -7.64
N CYS A 116 1.33 17.16 -7.98
CA CYS A 116 1.37 16.08 -6.99
C CYS A 116 2.63 16.17 -6.10
N LEU A 117 3.78 16.47 -6.69
CA LEU A 117 5.04 16.68 -5.95
C LEU A 117 4.92 17.83 -4.93
N ALA A 118 4.26 18.93 -5.30
CA ALA A 118 4.04 20.04 -4.37
C ALA A 118 3.18 19.63 -3.17
N GLU A 119 2.12 18.85 -3.41
CA GLU A 119 1.27 18.30 -2.35
C GLU A 119 2.05 17.35 -1.42
N VAL A 120 2.83 16.43 -1.99
CA VAL A 120 3.66 15.49 -1.22
C VAL A 120 4.71 16.24 -0.37
N LYS A 121 5.35 17.28 -0.92
CA LYS A 121 6.29 18.13 -0.18
C LYS A 121 5.61 18.88 0.97
N GLN A 122 4.38 19.31 0.79
CA GLN A 122 3.61 19.93 1.87
C GLN A 122 3.34 18.94 3.01
N LYS A 123 2.97 17.68 2.68
CA LYS A 123 2.79 16.60 3.66
C LYS A 123 4.09 16.32 4.43
N LEU A 124 5.21 16.15 3.73
CA LEU A 124 6.55 16.00 4.32
C LEU A 124 6.87 17.13 5.32
N ALA A 125 6.76 18.40 4.90
CA ALA A 125 7.09 19.55 5.73
C ALA A 125 6.16 19.72 6.96
N SER A 126 4.95 19.13 6.92
CA SER A 126 4.02 19.13 8.05
C SER A 126 4.30 18.02 9.07
N HIS A 127 4.93 16.92 8.63
CA HIS A 127 5.19 15.77 9.47
C HIS A 127 6.61 15.79 10.06
N ASP A 128 7.56 16.36 9.32
CA ASP A 128 8.91 16.65 9.80
C ASP A 128 9.21 18.15 9.71
N PRO A 129 8.97 18.91 10.79
CA PRO A 129 9.21 20.35 10.81
C PRO A 129 10.69 20.74 10.67
N GLN A 130 11.65 19.80 10.77
CA GLN A 130 13.08 20.07 10.54
C GLN A 130 13.47 20.06 9.06
N ALA A 131 12.63 19.53 8.16
CA ALA A 131 12.88 19.53 6.72
C ALA A 131 12.70 20.91 6.04
N LYS A 132 12.25 21.93 6.80
CA LYS A 132 12.05 23.30 6.30
C LYS A 132 13.34 24.10 6.09
N ASP A 133 14.47 23.60 6.57
CA ASP A 133 15.75 24.34 6.64
C ASP A 133 16.81 23.90 5.62
N VAL A 134 16.46 23.10 4.60
CA VAL A 134 17.39 22.78 3.51
C VAL A 134 17.22 23.81 2.37
N PRO A 135 18.23 24.66 2.12
CA PRO A 135 18.16 25.79 1.18
C PRO A 135 18.05 25.39 -0.29
#